data_AF-A0A819TI73-F1
#
_entry.id   AF-A0A819TI73-F1
#
_cell.length_a   1.000
_cell.length_b   1.000
_cell.length_c   1.000
_cell.angle_alpha   90.00
_cell.angle_beta   90.00
_cell.angle_gamma   90.00
#
_symmetry.space_group_name_H-M   'P 1'
#
loop_
_entity.id
_entity.type
_entity.pdbx_description
1 polymer ?
#
loop_
_entity_poly.entity_id
_entity_poly.type
_entity_poly.pdbx_seq_one_letter_code
_entity_poly.pdbx_strand_id
1 'polypeptide(L)'
;MVLKLAAIVVYLSLNFLFSQVKTDTCDTYIHSQYGKGQCMDQSQCPNSLFVSGLCESHASNIECCFPRSGTANEEFRAVWIATVENIDWPSSNIASPGEQQTELIHILHTVQLLNMNAIVFQ
;
A
#
# COMPACT_ATOMS: atom_id res chain seq x y z
N MET A 1 3.22 -35.48 46.17
CA MET A 1 3.86 -34.14 46.27
C MET A 1 4.58 -33.74 44.98
N VAL A 2 5.23 -34.67 44.27
CA VAL A 2 5.99 -34.41 43.03
C VAL A 2 5.13 -33.90 41.85
N LEU A 3 3.88 -34.38 41.68
CA LEU A 3 3.01 -33.93 40.59
C LEU A 3 2.57 -32.45 40.68
N LYS A 4 2.41 -31.90 41.90
CA LYS A 4 2.03 -30.49 42.08
C LYS A 4 3.18 -29.54 41.74
N LEU A 5 4.42 -29.94 42.00
CA LEU A 5 5.63 -29.18 41.65
C LEU A 5 5.84 -29.13 40.13
N ALA A 6 5.65 -30.25 39.42
CA ALA A 6 5.80 -30.30 37.97
C ALA A 6 4.81 -29.35 37.25
N ALA A 7 3.55 -29.31 37.69
CA ALA A 7 2.54 -28.42 37.11
C ALA A 7 2.88 -26.93 37.33
N ILE A 8 3.41 -26.57 38.50
CA ILE A 8 3.84 -25.20 38.80
C ILE A 8 5.04 -24.79 37.93
N VAL A 9 6.01 -25.68 37.74
CA VAL A 9 7.19 -25.43 36.91
C VAL A 9 6.80 -25.23 35.44
N VAL A 10 5.89 -26.04 34.89
CA VAL A 10 5.36 -25.89 33.52
C VAL A 10 4.56 -24.58 33.38
N TYR A 11 3.76 -24.22 34.38
CA TYR A 11 2.98 -22.98 34.35
C TYR A 11 3.87 -21.72 34.42
N LEU A 12 4.92 -21.73 35.25
CA LEU A 12 5.88 -20.63 35.34
C LEU A 12 6.72 -20.49 34.07
N SER A 13 7.12 -21.60 33.45
CA SER A 13 7.89 -21.58 32.18
C SER A 13 7.05 -21.16 30.98
N LEU A 14 5.77 -21.55 30.91
CA LEU A 14 4.84 -21.06 29.89
C LEU A 14 4.62 -19.54 30.02
N ASN A 15 4.41 -19.01 31.22
CA ASN A 15 4.28 -17.56 31.44
C ASN A 15 5.56 -16.79 31.08
N PHE A 16 6.73 -17.40 31.27
CA PHE A 16 8.02 -16.78 30.90
C PHE A 16 8.18 -16.65 29.37
N LEU A 17 7.66 -17.61 28.60
CA LEU A 17 7.70 -17.58 27.13
C LEU A 17 6.74 -16.55 26.51
N PHE A 18 5.59 -16.28 27.15
CA PHE A 18 4.65 -15.26 26.67
C PHE A 18 5.09 -13.81 26.97
N SER A 19 6.10 -13.62 27.83
CA SER A 19 6.51 -12.29 28.31
C SER A 19 7.47 -11.53 27.37
N GLN A 20 7.82 -12.10 26.21
CA GLN A 20 8.87 -11.54 25.33
C GLN A 20 8.37 -11.01 23.98
N VAL A 21 7.05 -10.90 23.74
CA VAL A 21 6.56 -10.17 22.56
C VAL A 21 6.75 -8.68 22.82
N LYS A 22 7.91 -8.14 22.41
CA LYS A 22 8.15 -6.70 22.35
C LYS A 22 7.28 -6.16 21.22
N THR A 23 6.24 -5.41 21.57
CA THR A 23 5.45 -4.65 20.61
C THR A 23 6.18 -3.35 20.32
N ASP A 24 6.47 -3.08 19.05
CA ASP A 24 7.10 -1.83 18.66
C ASP A 24 6.08 -0.69 18.71
N THR A 25 6.53 0.51 19.07
CA THR A 25 5.67 1.71 19.05
C THR A 25 5.10 1.94 17.64
N CYS A 26 5.83 1.55 16.59
CA CYS A 26 5.38 1.58 15.21
C CYS A 26 4.06 0.81 14.97
N ASP A 27 3.78 -0.27 15.71
CA ASP A 27 2.57 -1.09 15.52
C ASP A 27 1.29 -0.35 15.91
N THR A 28 1.40 0.63 16.80
CA THR A 28 0.27 1.41 17.33
C THR A 28 0.30 2.87 16.88
N TYR A 29 1.42 3.33 16.34
CA TYR A 29 1.58 4.67 15.79
C TYR A 29 0.83 4.82 14.46
N ILE A 30 -0.03 5.84 14.38
CA ILE A 30 -0.77 6.21 13.17
C ILE A 30 -0.34 7.63 12.76
N HIS A 31 0.31 7.74 11.61
CA HIS A 31 0.68 9.04 11.04
C HIS A 31 -0.55 9.71 10.42
N SER A 32 -0.72 11.02 10.66
CA SER A 32 -1.90 11.79 10.21
C SER A 32 -2.13 11.75 8.69
N GLN A 33 -1.05 11.67 7.91
CA GLN A 33 -1.10 11.70 6.44
C GLN A 33 -0.91 10.32 5.78
N TYR A 34 -0.25 9.39 6.46
CA TYR A 34 0.24 8.15 5.83
C TYR A 34 -0.28 6.88 6.52
N GLY A 35 -1.09 7.02 7.57
CA GLY A 35 -1.71 5.90 8.26
C GLY A 35 -0.72 5.07 9.07
N LYS A 36 -0.93 3.76 9.08
CA LYS A 36 -0.13 2.82 9.87
C LYS A 36 1.18 2.47 9.16
N GLY A 37 2.28 2.52 9.88
CA GLY A 37 3.61 2.12 9.40
C GLY A 37 3.95 0.66 9.73
N GLN A 38 5.05 0.18 9.16
CA GLN A 38 5.67 -1.11 9.48
C GLN A 38 7.18 -0.94 9.62
N CYS A 39 7.77 -1.64 10.58
CA CYS A 39 9.23 -1.66 10.77
C CYS A 39 9.91 -2.39 9.61
N MET A 40 10.77 -1.69 8.86
CA MET A 40 11.57 -2.25 7.76
C MET A 40 12.89 -1.49 7.60
N ASP A 41 13.82 -2.05 6.82
CA ASP A 41 15.12 -1.42 6.59
C ASP A 41 14.96 -0.08 5.85
N GLN A 42 15.67 0.95 6.31
CA GLN A 42 15.61 2.30 5.76
C GLN A 42 15.80 2.35 4.24
N SER A 43 16.64 1.47 3.68
CA SER A 43 16.88 1.38 2.23
C SER A 43 15.67 0.89 1.43
N GLN A 44 14.75 0.20 2.08
CA GLN A 44 13.55 -0.39 1.47
C GLN A 44 12.31 0.51 1.63
N CYS A 45 12.45 1.65 2.29
CA CYS A 45 11.34 2.54 2.58
C CYS A 45 10.97 3.37 1.36
N PRO A 46 9.70 3.34 0.90
CA PRO A 46 9.28 4.06 -0.29
C PRO A 46 9.37 5.59 -0.08
N ASN A 47 10.10 6.27 -0.98
CA ASN A 47 10.22 7.74 -1.03
C ASN A 47 10.65 8.42 0.28
N SER A 48 11.46 7.75 1.12
CA SER A 48 11.97 8.31 2.39
C SER A 48 10.90 8.71 3.41
N LEU A 49 9.70 8.09 3.35
CA LEU A 49 8.63 8.31 4.33
C LEU A 49 8.81 7.37 5.54
N PHE A 50 9.61 7.78 6.51
CA PHE A 50 9.87 7.01 7.72
C PHE A 50 9.97 7.88 8.98
N VAL A 51 9.72 7.27 10.14
CA VAL A 51 9.96 7.88 11.45
C VAL A 51 10.92 7.00 12.24
N SER A 52 11.99 7.61 12.71
CA SER A 52 13.03 6.89 13.44
C SER A 52 12.70 6.65 14.91
N GLY A 53 13.25 5.57 15.46
CA GLY A 53 13.16 5.28 16.91
C GLY A 53 11.83 4.72 17.38
N LEU A 54 10.94 4.32 16.47
CA LEU A 54 9.67 3.65 16.80
C LEU A 54 9.74 2.12 16.74
N CYS A 55 10.88 1.58 16.29
CA CYS A 55 11.16 0.15 16.12
C CYS A 55 12.24 -0.29 17.14
N GLU A 56 11.91 -0.19 18.42
CA GLU A 56 12.82 -0.41 19.56
C GLU A 56 13.25 -1.88 19.72
N SER A 57 12.48 -2.80 19.14
CA SER A 57 12.79 -4.23 19.11
C SER A 57 13.84 -4.59 18.05
N HIS A 58 14.19 -3.65 17.16
CA HIS A 58 15.01 -3.88 15.98
C HIS A 58 16.38 -3.14 16.02
N ALA A 59 17.22 -3.41 15.01
CA ALA A 59 18.50 -2.74 14.83
C ALA A 59 18.33 -1.28 14.34
N SER A 60 19.37 -0.45 14.49
CA SER A 60 19.31 1.00 14.20
C SER A 60 19.09 1.37 12.74
N ASN A 61 19.16 0.41 11.81
CA ASN A 61 18.86 0.58 10.39
C ASN A 61 17.39 0.26 10.05
N ILE A 62 16.60 -0.14 11.04
CA ILE A 62 15.17 -0.45 10.89
C ILE A 62 14.37 0.76 11.38
N GLU A 63 13.57 1.30 10.48
CA GLU A 63 12.75 2.48 10.73
C GLU A 63 11.27 2.14 10.55
N CYS A 64 10.40 2.94 11.17
CA CYS A 64 8.96 2.80 10.97
C CYS A 64 8.59 3.45 9.65
N CYS A 65 8.43 2.63 8.61
CA CYS A 65 8.19 3.12 7.26
C CYS A 65 6.72 3.04 6.92
N PHE A 66 6.24 4.09 6.25
CA PHE A 66 4.86 4.16 5.83
C PHE A 66 4.77 3.68 4.39
N PRO A 67 3.73 2.91 4.03
CA PRO A 67 3.47 2.66 2.64
C PRO A 67 3.35 4.01 1.92
N ARG A 68 3.79 4.07 0.66
CA ARG A 68 3.37 5.18 -0.21
C ARG A 68 1.86 5.25 -0.08
N SER A 69 1.34 6.37 0.43
CA SER A 69 -0.09 6.60 0.52
C SER A 69 -0.72 6.18 -0.80
N GLY A 70 -1.39 5.04 -0.77
CA GLY A 70 -1.76 4.27 -1.97
C GLY A 70 -2.55 3.03 -1.59
N THR A 71 -2.92 2.89 -0.32
CA THR A 71 -3.80 1.80 0.12
C THR A 71 -4.94 2.37 0.95
N ALA A 72 -6.13 2.24 0.36
CA ALA A 72 -7.48 2.24 0.92
C ALA A 72 -8.36 3.51 0.84
N ASN A 73 -7.92 4.66 0.34
CA ASN A 73 -8.81 5.84 0.20
C ASN A 73 -8.50 6.76 -1.01
N GLU A 74 -7.82 6.29 -2.06
CA GLU A 74 -7.86 7.08 -3.31
C GLU A 74 -9.22 6.85 -3.96
N GLU A 75 -9.99 7.94 -4.14
CA GLU A 75 -11.24 7.88 -4.88
C GLU A 75 -10.98 7.33 -6.29
N PHE A 76 -11.68 6.26 -6.65
CA PHE A 76 -11.60 5.72 -8.00
C PHE A 76 -12.37 6.64 -8.96
N ARG A 77 -11.64 7.39 -9.76
CA ARG A 77 -12.18 8.34 -10.75
C ARG A 77 -11.75 7.88 -12.12
N ALA A 78 -12.59 7.06 -12.74
CA ALA A 78 -12.30 6.44 -14.01
C ALA A 78 -13.25 6.89 -15.11
N VAL A 79 -12.77 6.79 -16.35
CA VAL A 79 -13.63 6.84 -17.53
C VAL A 79 -13.61 5.49 -18.23
N TRP A 80 -14.72 5.16 -18.88
CA TRP A 80 -14.83 4.02 -19.77
C TRP A 80 -14.64 4.50 -21.20
N ILE A 81 -13.81 3.81 -21.99
CA ILE A 81 -13.65 4.04 -23.43
C ILE A 81 -14.14 2.78 -24.15
N ALA A 82 -15.31 2.88 -24.77
CA ALA A 82 -15.94 1.80 -25.51
C ALA A 82 -15.45 1.75 -26.97
N THR A 83 -14.96 0.58 -27.38
CA THR A 83 -14.58 0.30 -28.76
C THR A 83 -15.67 -0.35 -29.59
N VAL A 84 -16.71 -0.87 -28.94
CA VAL A 84 -17.88 -1.44 -29.62
C VAL A 84 -18.56 -0.37 -30.47
N GLU A 85 -18.79 -0.66 -31.75
CA GLU A 85 -19.39 0.27 -32.71
C GLU A 85 -18.72 1.66 -32.74
N ASN A 86 -17.43 1.76 -32.35
CA ASN A 86 -16.68 3.02 -32.36
C ASN A 86 -17.34 4.14 -31.52
N ILE A 87 -18.06 3.79 -30.46
CA ILE A 87 -18.81 4.77 -29.65
C ILE A 87 -17.90 5.87 -29.10
N ASP A 88 -16.77 5.49 -28.50
CA ASP A 88 -15.80 6.45 -27.96
C ASP A 88 -14.52 6.51 -28.81
N TRP A 89 -13.97 5.35 -29.20
CA TRP A 89 -12.73 5.26 -29.94
C TRP A 89 -12.59 3.90 -30.65
N PRO A 90 -11.94 3.82 -31.83
CA PRO A 90 -11.47 4.94 -32.66
C PRO A 90 -12.62 5.62 -33.38
N SER A 91 -12.43 6.85 -33.86
CA SER A 91 -13.47 7.60 -34.58
C SER A 91 -13.93 6.91 -35.87
N SER A 92 -13.08 6.04 -36.43
CA SER A 92 -13.35 5.30 -37.66
C SER A 92 -12.56 4.00 -37.74
N ASN A 93 -13.18 2.96 -38.30
CA ASN A 93 -12.55 1.66 -38.54
C ASN A 93 -11.51 1.67 -39.68
N ILE A 94 -11.48 2.72 -40.48
CA ILE A 94 -10.50 2.89 -41.56
C ILE A 94 -9.38 3.88 -41.19
N ALA A 95 -9.41 4.47 -39.99
CA ALA A 95 -8.34 5.32 -39.50
C ALA A 95 -7.03 4.53 -39.41
N SER A 96 -5.94 5.13 -39.84
CA SER A 96 -4.61 4.54 -39.73
C SER A 96 -4.21 4.37 -38.25
N PRO A 97 -3.29 3.45 -37.92
CA PRO A 97 -2.81 3.29 -36.55
C PRO A 97 -2.27 4.59 -35.94
N GLY A 98 -1.67 5.48 -36.75
CA GLY A 98 -1.17 6.77 -36.28
C GLY A 98 -2.29 7.77 -35.93
N GLU A 99 -3.35 7.80 -36.72
CA GLU A 99 -4.54 8.61 -36.43
C GLU A 99 -5.24 8.11 -35.17
N GLN A 100 -5.44 6.79 -35.04
CA GLN A 100 -6.02 6.18 -33.85
C GLN A 100 -5.21 6.49 -32.58
N GLN A 101 -3.88 6.42 -32.64
CA GLN A 101 -3.03 6.80 -31.50
C GLN A 101 -3.15 8.28 -31.16
N THR A 102 -3.22 9.16 -32.16
CA THR A 102 -3.38 10.60 -31.96
C THR A 102 -4.70 10.91 -31.28
N GLU A 103 -5.79 10.30 -31.74
CA GLU A 103 -7.11 10.39 -31.11
C GLU A 103 -7.07 9.92 -29.66
N LEU A 104 -6.44 8.78 -29.40
CA LEU A 104 -6.37 8.24 -28.06
C LEU A 104 -5.57 9.18 -27.14
N ILE A 105 -4.44 9.72 -27.60
CA ILE A 105 -3.66 10.70 -26.84
C ILE A 105 -4.50 11.93 -26.48
N HIS A 106 -5.35 12.41 -27.39
CA HIS A 106 -6.28 13.51 -27.10
C HIS A 106 -7.30 13.15 -26.00
N ILE A 107 -7.84 11.93 -26.03
CA ILE A 107 -8.71 11.43 -24.96
C ILE A 107 -7.94 11.38 -23.63
N LEU A 108 -6.73 10.81 -23.61
CA LEU A 108 -5.89 10.73 -22.41
C LEU A 108 -5.59 12.11 -21.81
N HIS A 109 -5.27 13.10 -22.65
CA HIS A 109 -5.08 14.48 -22.19
C HIS A 109 -6.35 15.06 -21.55
N THR A 110 -7.52 14.79 -22.13
CA THR A 110 -8.79 15.25 -21.58
C THR A 110 -9.07 14.59 -20.23
N VAL A 111 -8.87 13.28 -20.13
CA VAL A 111 -9.03 12.49 -18.90
C VAL A 111 -8.10 13.00 -17.79
N GLN A 112 -6.86 13.35 -18.14
CA GLN A 112 -5.91 13.97 -17.22
C GLN A 112 -6.38 15.35 -16.74
N LEU A 113 -6.86 16.22 -17.65
CA LEU A 113 -7.39 17.53 -17.29
C LEU A 113 -8.61 17.45 -16.37
N LEU A 114 -9.38 16.36 -16.47
CA LEU A 114 -10.53 16.05 -15.59
C LEU A 114 -10.12 15.42 -14.25
N ASN A 115 -8.81 15.32 -13.94
CA ASN A 115 -8.28 14.70 -12.72
C ASN A 115 -8.74 13.24 -12.49
N MET A 116 -8.98 12.50 -13.56
CA MET A 116 -9.24 11.06 -13.50
C MET A 116 -7.92 10.30 -13.29
N ASN A 117 -7.99 9.17 -12.60
CA ASN A 117 -6.83 8.34 -12.25
C ASN A 117 -6.80 6.96 -12.91
N ALA A 118 -7.85 6.61 -13.66
CA ALA A 118 -7.93 5.33 -14.34
C ALA A 118 -8.73 5.42 -15.65
N ILE A 119 -8.45 4.49 -16.55
CA ILE A 119 -9.20 4.27 -17.79
C ILE A 119 -9.52 2.79 -17.89
N VAL A 120 -10.76 2.49 -18.25
CA VAL A 120 -11.21 1.13 -18.56
C VAL A 120 -11.48 1.05 -20.06
N PHE A 121 -10.82 0.11 -20.73
CA PHE A 121 -11.06 -0.20 -22.13
C PHE A 121 -11.98 -1.40 -22.26
N GLN A 122 -12.88 -1.34 -23.24
CA GLN A 122 -13.70 -2.46 -23.69
C GLN A 122 -13.23 -2.97 -25.04
#